data_AF-A0A257EW65-F1
#
_entry.id   AF-A0A257EW65-F1
#
_cell.length_a   1.000
_cell.length_b   1.000
_cell.length_c   1.000
_cell.angle_alpha   90.00
_cell.angle_beta   90.00
_cell.angle_gamma   90.00
#
_symmetry.space_group_name_H-M   'P 1'
#
loop_
_entity.id
_entity.type
_entity.pdbx_description
1 polymer ?
#
loop_
_entity_poly.entity_id
_entity_poly.type
_entity_poly.pdbx_seq_one_letter_code
_entity_poly.pdbx_strand_id
1 'polypeptide(L)'
;MGLKVPVIILVHSIEHFLEEPQAQVALDNPRIQFLTLSGHVMSELVARVGKARMDRIDVVEPCLWSVDDPKPASGTPRRVAIPGAISLRTRDYPGLIRAVAENRKAFEGYRFVLGSGGEDREAIEAETKAKGLEPWFEYLPLSGDQVAQDVYMDSLRRSQVMLSLIPDDFEKYQTLKITSAVPTSVGFAVPLIMDRWSVACYRAPLIGADHGLRASLDRLLSLTEDELQAHRAALIAYRRERLALNGQALARLAARVV
;
A
#
# COMPACT_ATOMS: atom_id res chain seq x y z
N MET A 1 11.30 33.80 8.89
CA MET A 1 12.52 33.37 8.17
C MET A 1 12.27 33.50 6.67
N GLY A 2 13.10 34.26 5.95
CA GLY A 2 12.97 34.38 4.50
C GLY A 2 13.60 33.18 3.80
N LEU A 3 12.79 32.24 3.31
CA LEU A 3 13.27 31.12 2.50
C LEU A 3 13.87 31.67 1.21
N LYS A 4 15.13 31.32 0.91
CA LYS A 4 15.84 31.75 -0.32
C LYS A 4 15.56 30.86 -1.53
N VAL A 5 15.00 29.67 -1.30
CA VAL A 5 14.67 28.68 -2.33
C VAL A 5 13.26 28.13 -2.13
N PRO A 6 12.63 27.61 -3.19
CA PRO A 6 11.40 26.86 -3.10
C PRO A 6 11.49 25.68 -2.13
N VAL A 7 10.46 25.48 -1.30
CA VAL A 7 10.35 24.30 -0.43
C VAL A 7 9.09 23.54 -0.80
N ILE A 8 9.24 22.24 -1.03
CA ILE A 8 8.12 21.33 -1.25
C ILE A 8 8.06 20.36 -0.06
N ILE A 9 6.93 20.35 0.64
CA ILE A 9 6.70 19.47 1.79
C ILE A 9 5.88 18.27 1.35
N LEU A 10 6.35 17.06 1.67
CA LEU A 10 5.57 15.85 1.50
C LEU A 10 4.66 15.62 2.72
N VAL A 11 3.34 15.60 2.49
CA VAL A 11 2.32 15.31 3.49
C VAL A 11 1.86 13.85 3.33
N HIS A 12 2.43 12.97 4.16
CA HIS A 12 2.11 11.54 4.17
C HIS A 12 0.90 11.20 5.08
N SER A 13 0.67 11.99 6.14
CA SER A 13 -0.45 11.87 7.08
C SER A 13 -1.01 13.26 7.34
N ILE A 14 -2.28 13.49 6.99
CA ILE A 14 -2.91 14.80 7.14
C ILE A 14 -3.07 15.18 8.60
N GLU A 15 -3.51 14.22 9.42
CA GLU A 15 -3.71 14.39 10.87
C GLU A 15 -2.42 14.86 11.54
N HIS A 16 -1.34 14.11 11.39
CA HIS A 16 -0.05 14.48 11.98
C HIS A 16 0.45 15.82 11.44
N PHE A 17 0.34 16.07 10.13
CA PHE A 17 0.80 17.34 9.57
C PHE A 17 0.06 18.53 10.17
N LEU A 18 -1.26 18.48 10.30
CA LEU A 18 -2.06 19.61 10.78
C LEU A 18 -1.99 19.81 12.30
N GLU A 19 -1.59 18.79 13.05
CA GLU A 19 -1.35 18.87 14.50
C GLU A 19 -0.01 19.54 14.85
N GLU A 20 0.94 19.57 13.91
CA GLU A 20 2.23 20.22 14.13
C GLU A 20 2.07 21.75 14.24
N PRO A 21 2.63 22.40 15.27
CA PRO A 21 2.55 23.86 15.43
C PRO A 21 3.05 24.66 14.22
N GLN A 22 3.99 24.10 13.45
CA GLN A 22 4.58 24.73 12.27
C GLN A 22 3.72 24.60 11.02
N ALA A 23 2.64 23.80 11.04
CA ALA A 23 1.78 23.55 9.88
C ALA A 23 1.14 24.83 9.36
N GLN A 24 0.59 25.65 10.25
CA GLN A 24 -0.05 26.91 9.87
C GLN A 24 0.97 27.89 9.26
N VAL A 25 2.17 27.97 9.84
CA VAL A 25 3.28 28.78 9.31
C VAL A 25 3.67 28.33 7.90
N ALA A 26 3.67 27.02 7.66
CA ALA A 26 3.94 26.48 6.33
C ALA A 26 2.82 26.80 5.33
N LEU A 27 1.56 26.63 5.75
CA LEU A 27 0.37 26.89 4.94
C LEU A 27 0.23 28.37 4.56
N ASP A 28 0.70 29.29 5.38
CA ASP A 28 0.61 30.73 5.10
C ASP A 28 1.81 31.27 4.31
N ASN A 29 2.87 30.48 4.15
CA ASN A 29 4.05 30.88 3.37
C ASN A 29 3.90 30.52 1.89
N PRO A 30 3.75 31.47 0.96
CA PRO A 30 3.53 31.18 -0.46
C PRO A 30 4.72 30.49 -1.14
N ARG A 31 5.91 30.51 -0.55
CA ARG A 31 7.11 29.79 -1.05
C ARG A 31 7.12 28.31 -0.68
N ILE A 32 6.15 27.86 0.12
CA ILE A 32 6.00 26.45 0.49
C ILE A 32 4.90 25.84 -0.38
N GLN A 33 5.23 24.74 -1.04
CA GLN A 33 4.31 23.93 -1.81
C GLN A 33 4.15 22.57 -1.12
N PHE A 34 3.10 21.84 -1.46
CA PHE A 34 2.77 20.57 -0.80
C PHE A 34 2.59 19.46 -1.82
N LEU A 35 3.08 18.29 -1.47
CA LEU A 35 2.86 17.04 -2.18
C LEU A 35 2.10 16.09 -1.30
N THR A 36 1.17 15.36 -1.90
CA THR A 36 0.53 14.19 -1.29
C THR A 36 0.80 12.96 -2.14
N LEU A 37 0.59 11.77 -1.59
CA LEU A 37 0.91 10.51 -2.27
C LEU A 37 -0.28 9.89 -3.01
N SER A 38 -1.46 10.50 -2.97
CA SER A 38 -2.65 10.05 -3.69
C SER A 38 -3.70 11.16 -3.80
N GLY A 39 -4.60 11.02 -4.77
CA GLY A 39 -5.67 12.01 -5.00
C GLY A 39 -6.67 12.14 -3.85
N HIS A 40 -6.98 11.07 -3.11
CA HIS A 40 -7.90 11.16 -1.97
C HIS A 40 -7.26 11.91 -0.80
N VAL A 41 -5.97 11.69 -0.53
CA VAL A 41 -5.22 12.46 0.50
C VAL A 41 -5.12 13.93 0.11
N MET A 42 -4.87 14.25 -1.17
CA MET A 42 -4.94 15.64 -1.64
C MET A 42 -6.33 16.24 -1.38
N SER A 43 -7.39 15.52 -1.72
CA SER A 43 -8.77 16.00 -1.60
C SER A 43 -9.12 16.30 -0.14
N GLU A 44 -8.75 15.41 0.77
CA GLU A 44 -8.93 15.60 2.22
C GLU A 44 -8.08 16.75 2.75
N LEU A 45 -6.82 16.89 2.32
CA LEU A 45 -5.97 18.01 2.74
C LEU A 45 -6.59 19.34 2.31
N VAL A 46 -7.00 19.45 1.05
CA VAL A 46 -7.68 20.65 0.50
C VAL A 46 -8.97 20.96 1.26
N ALA A 47 -9.74 19.94 1.63
CA ALA A 47 -10.96 20.12 2.42
C ALA A 47 -10.67 20.77 3.79
N ARG A 48 -9.55 20.40 4.43
CA ARG A 48 -9.15 20.94 5.74
C ARG A 48 -8.47 22.29 5.68
N VAL A 49 -7.63 22.54 4.67
CA VAL A 49 -6.85 23.78 4.56
C VAL A 49 -7.51 24.85 3.67
N GLY A 50 -8.61 24.50 3.00
CA GLY A 50 -9.42 25.38 2.17
C GLY A 50 -8.95 25.46 0.71
N LYS A 51 -9.93 25.61 -0.20
CA LYS A 51 -9.72 25.65 -1.67
C LYS A 51 -8.78 26.76 -2.15
N ALA A 52 -8.65 27.85 -1.39
CA ALA A 52 -7.75 28.95 -1.71
C ALA A 52 -6.26 28.53 -1.77
N ARG A 53 -5.90 27.38 -1.18
CA ARG A 53 -4.54 26.84 -1.19
C ARG A 53 -4.37 25.65 -2.15
N MET A 54 -5.42 25.25 -2.87
CA MET A 54 -5.43 24.03 -3.69
C MET A 54 -4.37 24.04 -4.78
N ASP A 55 -4.06 25.21 -5.32
CA ASP A 55 -3.09 25.38 -6.40
C ASP A 55 -1.64 25.15 -5.96
N ARG A 56 -1.38 25.11 -4.65
CA ARG A 56 -0.08 24.80 -4.03
C ARG A 56 0.07 23.34 -3.63
N ILE A 57 -0.93 22.51 -3.91
CA ILE A 57 -0.98 21.10 -3.52
C ILE A 57 -1.04 20.27 -4.79
N ASP A 58 -0.14 19.31 -4.95
CA ASP A 58 -0.17 18.36 -6.06
C ASP A 58 0.02 16.91 -5.56
N VAL A 59 -0.15 15.95 -6.46
CA VAL A 59 -0.02 14.53 -6.17
C VAL A 59 1.21 13.97 -6.86
N VAL A 60 2.03 13.24 -6.11
CA VAL A 60 3.10 12.40 -6.65
C VAL A 60 2.90 10.99 -6.10
N GLU A 61 2.44 10.08 -6.95
CA GLU A 61 2.18 8.70 -6.54
C GLU A 61 3.48 7.90 -6.47
N PRO A 62 3.80 7.25 -5.35
CA PRO A 62 5.04 6.49 -5.20
C PRO A 62 4.93 5.15 -5.95
N CYS A 63 5.29 5.17 -7.24
CA CYS A 63 5.08 4.05 -8.17
C CYS A 63 6.38 3.49 -8.76
N LEU A 64 7.56 3.99 -8.36
CA LEU A 64 8.85 3.56 -8.90
C LEU A 64 9.70 2.83 -7.85
N TRP A 65 9.87 1.52 -8.03
CA TRP A 65 10.81 0.69 -7.25
C TRP A 65 11.93 0.07 -8.10
N SER A 66 11.85 0.19 -9.43
CA SER A 66 12.85 -0.23 -10.41
C SER A 66 12.61 0.51 -11.72
N VAL A 67 13.66 0.75 -12.51
CA VAL A 67 13.55 1.37 -13.85
C VAL A 67 12.91 0.41 -14.85
N ASP A 68 13.26 -0.87 -14.76
CA ASP A 68 12.72 -1.90 -15.65
C ASP A 68 11.30 -2.31 -15.29
N ASP A 69 10.59 -2.86 -16.27
CA ASP A 69 9.35 -3.56 -16.03
C ASP A 69 9.63 -4.81 -15.20
N PRO A 70 8.90 -5.02 -14.09
CA PRO A 70 9.10 -6.21 -13.28
C PRO A 70 8.77 -7.46 -14.10
N LYS A 71 9.41 -8.59 -13.81
CA LYS A 71 9.08 -9.90 -14.41
C LYS A 71 8.06 -10.67 -13.56
N PRO A 72 7.15 -11.44 -14.18
CA PRO A 72 6.16 -12.21 -13.43
C PRO A 72 6.83 -13.27 -12.58
N ALA A 73 6.41 -13.34 -11.31
CA ALA A 73 6.67 -14.48 -10.48
C ALA A 73 5.76 -15.64 -10.92
N SER A 74 6.26 -16.86 -10.83
CA SER A 74 5.52 -18.08 -11.10
C SER A 74 5.92 -19.16 -10.11
N GLY A 75 5.15 -20.25 -10.06
CA GLY A 75 5.46 -21.40 -9.22
C GLY A 75 4.34 -21.76 -8.26
N THR A 76 4.53 -22.91 -7.61
CA THR A 76 3.61 -23.50 -6.65
C THR A 76 4.38 -23.81 -5.36
N PRO A 77 3.86 -23.45 -4.17
CA PRO A 77 2.59 -22.76 -3.93
C PRO A 77 2.59 -21.31 -4.42
N ARG A 78 1.40 -20.79 -4.73
CA ARG A 78 1.18 -19.38 -5.07
C ARG A 78 1.51 -18.53 -3.84
N ARG A 79 2.50 -17.64 -3.95
CA ARG A 79 2.90 -16.74 -2.86
C ARG A 79 1.96 -15.54 -2.83
N VAL A 80 1.35 -15.34 -1.67
CA VAL A 80 0.46 -14.23 -1.35
C VAL A 80 1.16 -13.36 -0.33
N ALA A 81 1.70 -12.23 -0.75
CA ALA A 81 2.32 -11.29 0.16
C ALA A 81 1.27 -10.53 0.97
N ILE A 82 1.52 -10.36 2.27
CA ILE A 82 0.77 -9.46 3.14
C ILE A 82 1.65 -8.24 3.45
N PRO A 83 1.45 -7.08 2.77
CA PRO A 83 2.33 -5.92 2.96
C PRO A 83 2.00 -5.13 4.23
N GLY A 84 3.04 -4.55 4.83
CA GLY A 84 2.95 -3.75 6.05
C GLY A 84 3.31 -4.54 7.31
N ALA A 85 3.41 -3.83 8.44
CA ALA A 85 3.77 -4.40 9.74
C ALA A 85 2.77 -5.46 10.21
N ILE A 86 3.23 -6.47 10.96
CA ILE A 86 2.36 -7.42 11.64
C ILE A 86 1.77 -6.71 12.86
N SER A 87 0.58 -6.13 12.67
CA SER A 87 -0.16 -5.41 13.71
C SER A 87 -1.66 -5.68 13.58
N LEU A 88 -2.26 -6.21 14.64
CA LEU A 88 -3.69 -6.52 14.76
C LEU A 88 -4.58 -5.28 14.61
N ARG A 89 -4.03 -4.09 14.88
CA ARG A 89 -4.72 -2.82 14.69
C ARG A 89 -5.00 -2.50 13.22
N THR A 90 -4.14 -2.96 12.31
CA THR A 90 -4.17 -2.55 10.90
C THR A 90 -4.34 -3.72 9.93
N ARG A 91 -4.37 -4.95 10.45
CA ARG A 91 -4.43 -6.18 9.67
C ARG A 91 -5.23 -7.26 10.39
N ASP A 92 -6.19 -7.87 9.70
CA ASP A 92 -6.97 -9.01 10.21
C ASP A 92 -6.24 -10.36 10.04
N TYR A 93 -5.09 -10.51 10.72
CA TYR A 93 -4.40 -11.79 10.81
C TYR A 93 -5.23 -12.88 11.49
N PRO A 94 -5.98 -12.61 12.59
CA PRO A 94 -6.79 -13.63 13.25
C PRO A 94 -7.88 -14.19 12.32
N GLY A 95 -8.52 -13.33 11.53
CA GLY A 95 -9.47 -13.75 10.50
C GLY A 95 -8.82 -14.63 9.45
N LEU A 96 -7.62 -14.27 8.95
CA LEU A 96 -6.89 -15.08 7.96
C LEU A 96 -6.53 -16.45 8.52
N ILE A 97 -5.96 -16.49 9.73
CA ILE A 97 -5.60 -17.74 10.43
C ILE A 97 -6.82 -18.64 10.60
N ARG A 98 -7.94 -18.08 11.04
CA ARG A 98 -9.21 -18.80 11.22
C ARG A 98 -9.70 -19.38 9.90
N ALA A 99 -9.73 -18.59 8.83
CA ALA A 99 -10.19 -19.04 7.52
C ALA A 99 -9.34 -20.19 6.95
N VAL A 100 -8.00 -20.10 7.10
CA VAL A 100 -7.10 -21.18 6.67
C VAL A 100 -7.30 -22.44 7.54
N ALA A 101 -7.47 -22.28 8.85
CA ALA A 101 -7.72 -23.40 9.77
C ALA A 101 -9.03 -24.14 9.46
N GLU A 102 -10.09 -23.40 9.14
CA GLU A 102 -11.42 -23.92 8.83
C GLU A 102 -11.50 -24.62 7.47
N ASN A 103 -10.68 -24.19 6.48
CA ASN A 103 -10.72 -24.74 5.12
C ASN A 103 -9.33 -24.95 4.51
N ARG A 104 -8.50 -25.75 5.17
CA ARG A 104 -7.12 -26.05 4.72
C ARG A 104 -7.03 -26.49 3.26
N LYS A 105 -7.99 -27.32 2.81
CA LYS A 105 -8.04 -27.87 1.45
C LYS A 105 -8.12 -26.78 0.38
N ALA A 106 -8.91 -25.72 0.62
CA ALA A 106 -9.00 -24.60 -0.33
C ALA A 106 -7.67 -23.86 -0.49
N PHE A 107 -6.80 -23.90 0.54
CA PHE A 107 -5.53 -23.18 0.57
C PHE A 107 -4.30 -24.06 0.30
N GLU A 108 -4.42 -25.34 -0.03
CA GLU A 108 -3.27 -26.27 -0.26
C GLU A 108 -2.26 -25.76 -1.31
N GLY A 109 -2.71 -24.94 -2.26
CA GLY A 109 -1.86 -24.32 -3.29
C GLY A 109 -1.29 -22.94 -2.93
N TYR A 110 -1.46 -22.45 -1.70
CA TYR A 110 -1.16 -21.07 -1.31
C TYR A 110 -0.14 -20.99 -0.18
N ARG A 111 0.67 -19.93 -0.22
CA ARG A 111 1.65 -19.56 0.81
C ARG A 111 1.50 -18.09 1.16
N PHE A 112 1.01 -17.78 2.35
CA PHE A 112 0.90 -16.42 2.87
C PHE A 112 2.25 -15.98 3.42
N VAL A 113 2.82 -14.93 2.84
CA VAL A 113 4.14 -14.42 3.20
C VAL A 113 4.01 -13.15 4.00
N LEU A 114 4.43 -13.20 5.26
CA LEU A 114 4.39 -12.12 6.22
C LEU A 114 5.78 -11.49 6.28
N GLY A 115 5.88 -10.32 5.66
CA GLY A 115 7.16 -9.76 5.23
C GLY A 115 7.86 -8.84 6.24
N SER A 116 7.26 -8.55 7.38
CA SER A 116 7.69 -7.47 8.27
C SER A 116 7.91 -7.94 9.71
N GLY A 117 8.56 -7.09 10.50
CA GLY A 117 8.39 -7.10 11.95
C GLY A 117 6.99 -6.62 12.35
N GLY A 118 6.82 -6.31 13.64
CA GLY A 118 5.56 -5.78 14.17
C GLY A 118 5.34 -6.23 15.60
N GLU A 119 4.59 -5.42 16.35
CA GLU A 119 4.31 -5.64 17.78
C GLU A 119 3.62 -6.98 18.06
N ASP A 120 2.80 -7.46 17.11
CA ASP A 120 2.01 -8.68 17.28
C ASP A 120 2.65 -9.92 16.64
N ARG A 121 3.87 -9.79 16.09
CA ARG A 121 4.50 -10.87 15.31
C ARG A 121 4.62 -12.18 16.08
N GLU A 122 5.13 -12.13 17.30
CA GLU A 122 5.32 -13.33 18.13
C GLU A 122 3.99 -14.04 18.42
N ALA A 123 2.93 -13.27 18.70
CA ALA A 123 1.60 -13.81 18.99
C ALA A 123 1.00 -14.52 17.76
N ILE A 124 1.14 -13.91 16.58
CA ILE A 124 0.68 -14.48 15.30
C ILE A 124 1.47 -15.74 14.94
N GLU A 125 2.80 -15.72 15.09
CA GLU A 125 3.65 -16.89 14.87
C GLU A 125 3.25 -18.04 15.82
N ALA A 126 3.07 -17.75 17.11
CA ALA A 126 2.66 -18.73 18.10
C ALA A 126 1.27 -19.33 17.79
N GLU A 127 0.30 -18.50 17.37
CA GLU A 127 -1.04 -18.98 17.01
C GLU A 127 -1.01 -19.89 15.78
N THR A 128 -0.28 -19.50 14.73
CA THR A 128 -0.15 -20.35 13.53
C THR A 128 0.49 -21.70 13.85
N LYS A 129 1.53 -21.70 14.69
CA LYS A 129 2.17 -22.93 15.18
C LYS A 129 1.23 -23.79 16.03
N ALA A 130 0.51 -23.19 16.98
CA ALA A 130 -0.42 -23.92 17.85
C ALA A 130 -1.55 -24.61 17.06
N LYS A 131 -1.92 -24.07 15.89
CA LYS A 131 -2.93 -24.65 15.00
C LYS A 131 -2.35 -25.57 13.93
N GLY A 132 -1.03 -25.76 13.86
CA GLY A 132 -0.39 -26.59 12.84
C GLY A 132 -0.53 -26.02 11.42
N LEU A 133 -0.43 -24.68 11.28
CA LEU A 133 -0.62 -23.96 10.02
C LEU A 133 0.69 -23.52 9.36
N GLU A 134 1.83 -23.92 9.89
CA GLU A 134 3.16 -23.62 9.36
C GLU A 134 3.32 -23.93 7.86
N PRO A 135 2.64 -24.93 7.24
CA PRO A 135 2.69 -25.14 5.80
C PRO A 135 2.09 -24.01 4.94
N TRP A 136 1.20 -23.18 5.50
CA TRP A 136 0.55 -22.07 4.77
C TRP A 136 1.19 -20.71 5.05
N PHE A 137 1.89 -20.53 6.16
CA PHE A 137 2.45 -19.24 6.58
C PHE A 137 3.97 -19.22 6.51
N GLU A 138 4.51 -18.20 5.85
CA GLU A 138 5.94 -17.90 5.78
C GLU A 138 6.25 -16.60 6.48
N TYR A 139 7.13 -16.65 7.48
CA TYR A 139 7.62 -15.49 8.18
C TYR A 139 9.03 -15.18 7.69
N LEU A 140 9.25 -13.98 7.15
CA LEU A 140 10.59 -13.58 6.70
C LEU A 140 11.52 -13.39 7.91
N PRO A 141 12.83 -13.69 7.77
CA PRO A 141 13.77 -13.64 8.88
C PRO A 141 13.94 -12.21 9.41
N LEU A 142 14.01 -12.10 10.73
CA LEU A 142 14.29 -10.83 11.41
C LEU A 142 15.79 -10.52 11.43
N SER A 143 16.09 -9.23 11.40
CA SER A 143 17.39 -8.61 11.71
C SER A 143 17.15 -7.58 12.81
N GLY A 144 17.29 -8.00 14.07
CA GLY A 144 16.74 -7.26 15.21
C GLY A 144 15.22 -7.40 15.26
N ASP A 145 14.50 -6.28 15.39
CA ASP A 145 13.04 -6.27 15.50
C ASP A 145 12.32 -6.15 14.14
N GLN A 146 13.08 -6.02 13.04
CA GLN A 146 12.55 -5.77 11.70
C GLN A 146 13.15 -6.73 10.68
N VAL A 147 12.44 -6.94 9.58
CA VAL A 147 12.97 -7.64 8.40
C VAL A 147 13.83 -6.65 7.61
N ALA A 148 15.00 -7.08 7.15
CA ALA A 148 15.87 -6.26 6.32
C ALA A 148 15.11 -5.79 5.06
N GLN A 149 15.27 -4.51 4.70
CA GLN A 149 14.43 -3.87 3.67
C GLN A 149 14.57 -4.55 2.29
N ASP A 150 15.77 -4.99 1.93
CA ASP A 150 16.05 -5.72 0.70
C ASP A 150 15.35 -7.07 0.65
N VAL A 151 15.38 -7.83 1.75
CA VAL A 151 14.66 -9.11 1.91
C VAL A 151 13.15 -8.91 1.81
N TYR A 152 12.62 -7.89 2.49
CA TYR A 152 11.21 -7.54 2.41
C TYR A 152 10.78 -7.19 0.98
N MET A 153 11.51 -6.28 0.32
CA MET A 153 11.19 -5.84 -1.04
C MET A 153 11.33 -6.97 -2.06
N ASP A 154 12.33 -7.84 -1.93
CA ASP A 154 12.48 -9.00 -2.82
C ASP A 154 11.32 -10.00 -2.64
N SER A 155 10.87 -10.24 -1.41
CA SER A 155 9.72 -11.10 -1.15
C SER A 155 8.42 -10.57 -1.78
N LEU A 156 8.17 -9.26 -1.66
CA LEU A 156 7.03 -8.60 -2.31
C LEU A 156 7.10 -8.74 -3.84
N ARG A 157 8.28 -8.48 -4.42
CA ARG A 157 8.52 -8.59 -5.86
C ARG A 157 8.31 -10.01 -6.39
N ARG A 158 8.65 -11.02 -5.60
CA ARG A 158 8.52 -12.45 -5.97
C ARG A 158 7.15 -13.05 -5.67
N SER A 159 6.22 -12.26 -5.16
CA SER A 159 4.86 -12.74 -4.90
C SER A 159 4.00 -12.66 -6.16
N GLN A 160 3.09 -13.62 -6.33
CA GLN A 160 2.16 -13.62 -7.46
C GLN A 160 0.98 -12.67 -7.23
N VAL A 161 0.61 -12.45 -5.97
CA VAL A 161 -0.50 -11.59 -5.57
C VAL A 161 -0.23 -11.00 -4.18
N MET A 162 -0.82 -9.86 -3.89
CA MET A 162 -0.82 -9.23 -2.57
C MET A 162 -2.24 -9.21 -2.00
N LEU A 163 -2.34 -9.34 -0.68
CA LEU A 163 -3.58 -9.21 0.07
C LEU A 163 -3.35 -8.21 1.21
N SER A 164 -4.15 -7.14 1.24
CA SER A 164 -3.93 -6.04 2.18
C SER A 164 -4.34 -6.34 3.62
N LEU A 165 -5.30 -7.26 3.83
CA LEU A 165 -5.92 -7.60 5.12
C LEU A 165 -6.39 -6.39 5.95
N ILE A 166 -6.72 -5.26 5.33
CA ILE A 166 -7.20 -4.09 6.07
C ILE A 166 -8.51 -4.47 6.79
N PRO A 167 -8.62 -4.30 8.12
CA PRO A 167 -9.85 -4.53 8.86
C PRO A 167 -10.98 -3.62 8.37
N ASP A 168 -12.22 -4.11 8.45
CA ASP A 168 -13.40 -3.39 7.96
C ASP A 168 -13.64 -2.06 8.68
N ASP A 169 -13.18 -1.92 9.92
CA ASP A 169 -13.28 -0.73 10.76
C ASP A 169 -12.06 0.22 10.63
N PHE A 170 -11.07 -0.11 9.78
CA PHE A 170 -9.87 0.70 9.59
C PHE A 170 -9.93 1.56 8.32
N GLU A 171 -10.62 2.69 8.40
CA GLU A 171 -10.83 3.60 7.25
C GLU A 171 -9.70 4.61 6.98
N LYS A 172 -8.68 4.67 7.84
CA LYS A 172 -7.61 5.70 7.73
C LYS A 172 -6.86 5.64 6.41
N TYR A 173 -6.81 4.46 5.75
CA TYR A 173 -6.12 4.28 4.46
C TYR A 173 -6.94 4.75 3.25
N GLN A 174 -8.21 5.07 3.43
CA GLN A 174 -9.11 5.57 2.39
C GLN A 174 -9.34 7.08 2.55
N THR A 175 -9.01 7.64 3.71
CA THR A 175 -9.38 9.00 4.12
C THR A 175 -8.17 9.89 4.41
N LEU A 176 -7.23 9.46 5.29
CA LEU A 176 -6.24 10.36 5.90
C LEU A 176 -4.80 10.15 5.42
N LYS A 177 -4.48 8.95 4.94
CA LYS A 177 -3.13 8.54 4.53
C LYS A 177 -3.20 7.37 3.56
N ILE A 178 -2.07 7.04 2.94
CA ILE A 178 -1.98 5.84 2.11
C ILE A 178 -1.46 4.61 2.86
N THR A 179 -1.82 3.42 2.37
CA THR A 179 -1.15 2.17 2.72
C THR A 179 0.03 1.93 1.78
N SER A 180 1.13 1.35 2.27
CA SER A 180 2.27 1.00 1.42
C SER A 180 1.99 -0.16 0.47
N ALA A 181 0.91 -0.92 0.68
CA ALA A 181 0.48 -2.01 -0.19
C ALA A 181 0.25 -1.57 -1.65
N VAL A 182 -0.42 -0.43 -1.86
CA VAL A 182 -0.73 0.06 -3.22
C VAL A 182 0.52 0.52 -3.98
N PRO A 183 1.38 1.39 -3.40
CA PRO A 183 2.68 1.73 -3.99
C PRO A 183 3.53 0.53 -4.37
N THR A 184 3.60 -0.47 -3.50
CA THR A 184 4.35 -1.71 -3.73
C THR A 184 3.74 -2.51 -4.87
N SER A 185 2.41 -2.67 -4.88
CA SER A 185 1.67 -3.36 -5.95
C SER A 185 1.95 -2.73 -7.31
N VAL A 186 1.83 -1.40 -7.42
CA VAL A 186 2.07 -0.66 -8.65
C VAL A 186 3.53 -0.78 -9.09
N GLY A 187 4.48 -0.50 -8.20
CA GLY A 187 5.88 -0.44 -8.62
C GLY A 187 6.52 -1.81 -8.90
N PHE A 188 6.04 -2.90 -8.26
CA PHE A 188 6.44 -4.27 -8.60
C PHE A 188 5.51 -4.98 -9.58
N ALA A 189 4.45 -4.32 -10.04
CA ALA A 189 3.44 -4.91 -10.91
C ALA A 189 2.91 -6.25 -10.38
N VAL A 190 2.64 -6.30 -9.07
CA VAL A 190 2.05 -7.47 -8.41
C VAL A 190 0.59 -7.13 -8.11
N PRO A 191 -0.38 -7.87 -8.65
CA PRO A 191 -1.80 -7.62 -8.40
C PRO A 191 -2.12 -7.62 -6.90
N LEU A 192 -2.92 -6.64 -6.47
CA LEU A 192 -3.31 -6.47 -5.07
C LEU A 192 -4.83 -6.54 -4.94
N ILE A 193 -5.29 -7.37 -4.01
CA ILE A 193 -6.70 -7.48 -3.64
C ILE A 193 -7.02 -6.48 -2.53
N MET A 194 -8.06 -5.67 -2.77
CA MET A 194 -8.65 -4.77 -1.79
C MET A 194 -10.18 -4.71 -1.95
N ASP A 195 -10.87 -4.21 -0.93
CA ASP A 195 -12.29 -3.93 -1.01
C ASP A 195 -12.62 -2.85 -2.06
N ARG A 196 -13.86 -2.84 -2.54
CA ARG A 196 -14.34 -1.88 -3.56
C ARG A 196 -14.13 -0.41 -3.20
N TRP A 197 -14.22 -0.02 -1.92
CA TRP A 197 -14.02 1.37 -1.51
C TRP A 197 -12.54 1.76 -1.64
N SER A 198 -11.63 0.91 -1.16
CA SER A 198 -10.20 1.09 -1.39
C SER A 198 -9.86 1.21 -2.88
N VAL A 199 -10.38 0.32 -3.73
CA VAL A 199 -10.14 0.40 -5.19
C VAL A 199 -10.61 1.75 -5.75
N ALA A 200 -11.79 2.23 -5.36
CA ALA A 200 -12.30 3.52 -5.80
C ALA A 200 -11.47 4.72 -5.28
N CYS A 201 -10.91 4.63 -4.07
CA CYS A 201 -10.08 5.68 -3.47
C CYS A 201 -8.69 5.79 -4.11
N TYR A 202 -8.05 4.65 -4.39
CA TYR A 202 -6.70 4.62 -4.96
C TYR A 202 -6.70 4.79 -6.48
N ARG A 203 -7.75 4.35 -7.19
CA ARG A 203 -7.87 4.44 -8.65
C ARG A 203 -6.72 3.78 -9.45
N ALA A 204 -5.93 2.95 -8.79
CA ALA A 204 -4.98 2.05 -9.43
C ALA A 204 -5.72 0.79 -9.94
N PRO A 205 -5.15 0.04 -10.90
CA PRO A 205 -5.78 -1.17 -11.48
C PRO A 205 -5.68 -2.39 -10.54
N LEU A 206 -6.26 -2.24 -9.35
CA LEU A 206 -6.31 -3.24 -8.28
C LEU A 206 -7.41 -4.27 -8.52
N ILE A 207 -7.31 -5.43 -7.87
CA ILE A 207 -8.37 -6.45 -7.88
C ILE A 207 -9.39 -6.07 -6.81
N GLY A 208 -10.59 -5.69 -7.23
CA GLY A 208 -11.70 -5.40 -6.31
C GLY A 208 -12.35 -6.68 -5.77
N ALA A 209 -12.55 -6.72 -4.46
CA ALA A 209 -13.40 -7.69 -3.77
C ALA A 209 -14.57 -6.97 -3.08
N ASP A 210 -15.64 -7.70 -2.78
CA ASP A 210 -16.68 -7.19 -1.88
C ASP A 210 -16.12 -6.92 -0.47
N HIS A 211 -16.92 -6.28 0.38
CA HIS A 211 -16.51 -5.89 1.72
C HIS A 211 -16.23 -7.12 2.61
N GLY A 212 -15.21 -7.01 3.47
CA GLY A 212 -14.82 -8.06 4.40
C GLY A 212 -13.69 -8.97 3.91
N LEU A 213 -13.00 -9.57 4.90
CA LEU A 213 -11.95 -10.55 4.66
C LEU A 213 -12.44 -11.74 3.83
N ARG A 214 -13.63 -12.28 4.14
CA ARG A 214 -14.19 -13.44 3.45
C ARG A 214 -14.29 -13.22 1.94
N ALA A 215 -14.84 -12.08 1.53
CA ALA A 215 -14.96 -11.72 0.12
C ALA A 215 -13.59 -11.57 -0.55
N SER A 216 -12.61 -11.01 0.16
CA SER A 216 -11.23 -10.91 -0.33
C SER A 216 -10.57 -12.28 -0.52
N LEU A 217 -10.83 -13.24 0.37
CA LEU A 217 -10.34 -14.61 0.25
C LEU A 217 -11.07 -15.41 -0.85
N ASP A 218 -12.39 -15.26 -0.98
CA ASP A 218 -13.15 -15.86 -2.07
C ASP A 218 -12.65 -15.33 -3.43
N ARG A 219 -12.38 -14.02 -3.51
CA ARG A 219 -11.76 -13.44 -4.71
C ARG A 219 -10.37 -14.01 -4.96
N LEU A 220 -9.52 -14.11 -3.94
CA LEU A 220 -8.18 -14.70 -4.05
C LEU A 220 -8.24 -16.13 -4.61
N LEU A 221 -9.12 -16.97 -4.08
CA LEU A 221 -9.27 -18.37 -4.48
C LEU A 221 -9.81 -18.52 -5.92
N SER A 222 -10.59 -17.55 -6.39
CA SER A 222 -11.13 -17.52 -7.76
C SER A 222 -10.14 -17.02 -8.82
N LEU A 223 -8.99 -16.45 -8.44
CA LEU A 223 -8.06 -15.80 -9.38
C LEU A 223 -7.42 -16.79 -10.34
N THR A 224 -7.66 -16.55 -11.63
CA THR A 224 -6.99 -17.27 -12.72
C THR A 224 -5.65 -16.64 -13.06
N GLU A 225 -4.79 -17.38 -13.77
CA GLU A 225 -3.51 -16.84 -14.23
C GLU A 225 -3.69 -15.72 -15.27
N ASP A 226 -4.66 -15.86 -16.18
CA ASP A 226 -4.96 -14.84 -17.19
C ASP A 226 -5.38 -13.51 -16.54
N GLU A 227 -6.20 -13.57 -15.48
CA GLU A 227 -6.57 -12.38 -14.71
C GLU A 227 -5.35 -11.73 -14.03
N LEU A 228 -4.46 -12.52 -13.44
CA LEU A 228 -3.25 -12.01 -12.81
C LEU A 228 -2.34 -11.32 -13.84
N GLN A 229 -2.17 -11.91 -15.02
CA GLN A 229 -1.38 -11.32 -16.10
C GLN A 229 -2.03 -10.05 -16.67
N ALA A 230 -3.35 -10.02 -16.80
CA ALA A 230 -4.08 -8.83 -17.22
C ALA A 230 -3.91 -7.67 -16.22
N HIS A 231 -4.08 -7.93 -14.92
CA HIS A 231 -3.86 -6.93 -13.87
C HIS A 231 -2.41 -6.46 -13.82
N ARG A 232 -1.45 -7.37 -14.01
CA ARG A 232 -0.03 -7.01 -14.12
C ARG A 232 0.23 -6.04 -15.27
N ALA A 233 -0.28 -6.35 -16.47
CA ALA A 233 -0.12 -5.47 -17.62
C ALA A 233 -0.74 -4.09 -17.39
N ALA A 234 -1.92 -4.06 -16.76
CA ALA A 234 -2.57 -2.81 -16.37
C ALA A 234 -1.74 -2.01 -15.34
N LEU A 235 -1.16 -2.66 -14.33
CA LEU A 235 -0.28 -2.02 -13.35
C LEU A 235 0.98 -1.41 -14.00
N ILE A 236 1.58 -2.11 -14.97
CA ILE A 236 2.74 -1.59 -15.73
C ILE A 236 2.35 -0.35 -16.54
N ALA A 237 1.23 -0.40 -17.26
CA ALA A 237 0.71 0.74 -18.02
C ALA A 237 0.42 1.94 -17.09
N TYR A 238 -0.28 1.68 -15.98
CA TYR A 238 -0.58 2.68 -14.96
C TYR A 238 0.69 3.32 -14.39
N ARG A 239 1.69 2.51 -14.00
CA ARG A 239 2.98 3.01 -13.50
C ARG A 239 3.63 3.97 -14.49
N ARG A 240 3.70 3.60 -15.78
CA ARG A 240 4.32 4.45 -16.82
C ARG A 240 3.61 5.78 -16.98
N GLU A 241 2.27 5.77 -16.98
CA GLU A 241 1.45 6.99 -17.01
C GLU A 241 1.72 7.87 -15.78
N ARG A 242 1.68 7.27 -14.58
CA ARG A 242 1.90 8.00 -13.33
C ARG A 242 3.29 8.60 -13.24
N LEU A 243 4.32 7.96 -13.78
CA LEU A 243 5.68 8.53 -13.81
C LEU A 243 5.73 9.83 -14.62
N ALA A 244 5.05 9.87 -15.77
CA ALA A 244 4.96 11.09 -16.57
C ALA A 244 4.17 12.19 -15.82
N LEU A 245 3.04 11.83 -15.21
CA LEU A 245 2.22 12.77 -14.44
C LEU A 245 2.93 13.30 -13.19
N ASN A 246 3.67 12.46 -12.48
CA ASN A 246 4.49 12.85 -11.33
C ASN A 246 5.55 13.89 -11.74
N GLY A 247 6.20 13.71 -12.89
CA GLY A 247 7.15 14.68 -13.43
C GLY A 247 6.49 16.04 -13.70
N GLN A 248 5.28 16.03 -14.28
CA GLN A 248 4.51 17.25 -14.51
C GLN A 248 4.08 17.94 -13.20
N ALA A 249 3.64 17.16 -12.20
CA ALA A 249 3.26 17.67 -10.88
C ALA A 249 4.43 18.37 -10.18
N LEU A 250 5.59 17.71 -10.13
CA LEU A 250 6.81 18.29 -9.58
C LEU A 250 7.23 19.57 -10.31
N ALA A 251 7.18 19.57 -11.65
CA ALA A 251 7.50 20.75 -12.45
C ALA A 251 6.52 21.92 -12.17
N ARG A 252 5.21 21.64 -12.07
CA ARG A 252 4.19 22.65 -11.71
C ARG A 252 4.48 23.27 -10.35
N LEU A 253 4.75 22.46 -9.33
CA LEU A 253 5.04 22.97 -8.00
C LEU A 253 6.34 23.77 -7.98
N ALA A 254 7.40 23.30 -8.63
CA ALA A 254 8.68 24.01 -8.70
C ALA A 254 8.55 25.38 -9.40
N ALA A 255 7.74 25.47 -10.47
CA ALA A 255 7.54 26.71 -11.22
C ALA A 255 6.75 27.79 -10.45
N ARG A 256 5.94 27.39 -9.46
CA ARG A 256 5.09 28.30 -8.67
C ARG A 256 5.83 29.10 -7.60
N VAL A 257 7.10 28.79 -7.38
CA VAL A 257 7.88 29.40 -6.30
C VAL A 257 8.85 30.48 -6.80
N VAL A 258 8.55 31.02 -7.98
CA VAL A 258 9.23 32.18 -8.58
C VAL A 258 8.53 33.46 -8.14
#